data_AF-A0A918B388-F1
#
_entry.id   AF-A0A918B388-F1
#
_cell.length_a   1.000
_cell.length_b   1.000
_cell.length_c   1.000
_cell.angle_alpha   90.00
_cell.angle_beta   90.00
_cell.angle_gamma   90.00
#
_symmetry.space_group_name_H-M   'P 1'
#
loop_
_entity.id
_entity.type
_entity.pdbx_description
1 polymer ?
#
loop_
_entity_poly.entity_id
_entity_poly.type
_entity_poly.pdbx_seq_one_letter_code
_entity_poly.pdbx_strand_id
1 'polypeptide(L)'
;MNRAIRAAALSTAALSLAALYTPAQAASTTGALMITHVRPNTSGADVSGTRQLNLNGEYFIIKNVTARTVNTGGYVPDITSNTYGRALPSYNLPAGAKAYVHTGSGTHHRDSAGWHHVYRGYARHVLPNDGRSRNPDLRLKTPGSPDNNTSTGSVSPCNWNLAADGTTYAC
;
A
#
# COMPACT_ATOMS: atom_id res chain seq x y z
N MET A 1 -21.61 69.66 19.35
CA MET A 1 -20.73 69.22 20.46
C MET A 1 -21.42 68.09 21.20
N ASN A 2 -20.65 67.05 21.56
CA ASN A 2 -20.99 65.90 22.43
C ASN A 2 -21.87 64.79 21.82
N ARG A 3 -21.59 63.49 21.93
CA ARG A 3 -20.56 62.68 22.61
C ARG A 3 -20.54 61.30 21.94
N ALA A 4 -19.35 60.70 21.88
CA ALA A 4 -19.11 59.36 21.38
C ALA A 4 -19.71 58.27 22.28
N ILE A 5 -20.17 57.17 21.68
CA ILE A 5 -20.29 55.87 22.34
C ILE A 5 -19.53 54.85 21.47
N ARG A 6 -18.41 54.37 22.02
CA ARG A 6 -17.61 53.28 21.47
C ARG A 6 -18.31 51.97 21.81
N ALA A 7 -18.66 51.18 20.80
CA ALA A 7 -19.01 49.77 20.98
C ALA A 7 -17.82 48.92 20.49
N ALA A 8 -17.18 48.22 21.44
CA ALA A 8 -16.14 47.25 21.15
C ALA A 8 -16.80 45.95 20.65
N ALA A 9 -16.51 45.56 19.41
CA ALA A 9 -16.89 44.26 18.88
C ALA A 9 -15.72 43.29 19.06
N LEU A 10 -15.83 42.43 20.07
CA LEU A 10 -15.03 41.22 20.23
C LEU A 10 -15.35 40.29 19.06
N SER A 11 -14.41 40.09 18.14
CA SER A 11 -14.51 39.06 17.10
C SER A 11 -13.55 37.94 17.44
N THR A 12 -14.13 36.81 17.85
CA THR A 12 -13.49 35.53 18.15
C THR A 12 -12.62 35.06 16.98
N ALA A 13 -11.35 34.75 17.27
CA ALA A 13 -10.47 34.05 16.35
C ALA A 13 -10.99 32.63 16.13
N ALA A 14 -11.55 32.37 14.94
CA ALA A 14 -11.82 31.01 14.49
C ALA A 14 -10.48 30.36 14.12
N LEU A 15 -9.96 29.48 14.99
CA LEU A 15 -8.90 28.56 14.61
C LEU A 15 -9.48 27.56 13.61
N SER A 16 -9.25 27.80 12.32
CA SER A 16 -9.42 26.79 11.28
C SER A 16 -8.40 25.68 11.52
N LEU A 17 -8.80 24.57 12.13
CA LEU A 17 -8.09 23.31 12.02
C LEU A 17 -8.16 22.86 10.55
N ALA A 18 -7.24 23.37 9.74
CA ALA A 18 -6.93 22.75 8.46
C ALA A 18 -6.28 21.40 8.78
N ALA A 19 -7.09 20.34 8.87
CA ALA A 19 -6.58 19.00 8.72
C ALA A 19 -5.83 18.98 7.39
N LEU A 20 -4.50 18.83 7.46
CA LEU A 20 -3.66 18.65 6.28
C LEU A 20 -4.08 17.34 5.64
N TYR A 21 -5.07 17.41 4.75
CA TYR A 21 -5.41 16.32 3.86
C TYR A 21 -4.23 16.20 2.90
N THR A 22 -3.25 15.37 3.24
CA THR A 22 -2.20 15.02 2.30
C THR A 22 -2.89 14.31 1.14
N PRO A 23 -2.80 14.85 -0.10
CA PRO A 23 -3.41 14.16 -1.23
C PRO A 23 -2.76 12.78 -1.34
N ALA A 24 -3.57 11.73 -1.25
CA ALA A 24 -3.16 10.41 -1.68
C ALA A 24 -2.66 10.55 -3.13
N GLN A 25 -1.38 10.22 -3.35
CA GLN A 25 -0.78 10.34 -4.67
C GLN A 25 -1.41 9.29 -5.57
N ALA A 26 -2.22 9.74 -6.53
CA ALA A 26 -2.96 8.84 -7.42
C ALA A 26 -2.07 7.71 -7.97
N ALA A 27 -2.53 6.46 -7.81
CA ALA A 27 -1.86 5.29 -8.35
C ALA A 27 -1.47 5.52 -9.82
N SER A 28 -0.19 5.29 -10.09
CA SER A 28 0.38 5.39 -11.42
C SER A 28 1.23 4.17 -11.74
N THR A 29 1.33 3.87 -13.03
CA THR A 29 2.25 2.85 -13.52
C THR A 29 2.79 3.18 -14.90
N THR A 30 4.05 2.81 -15.14
CA THR A 30 4.66 2.76 -16.48
C THR A 30 4.70 1.34 -17.05
N GLY A 31 4.20 0.35 -16.30
CA GLY A 31 4.21 -1.06 -16.65
C GLY A 31 2.83 -1.67 -16.75
N ALA A 32 2.78 -3.00 -16.85
CA ALA A 32 1.53 -3.74 -17.01
C ALA A 32 0.73 -3.93 -15.71
N LEU A 33 1.41 -3.86 -14.56
CA LEU A 33 0.84 -4.06 -13.23
C LEU A 33 0.98 -2.80 -12.39
N MET A 34 -0.12 -2.37 -11.78
CA MET A 34 -0.20 -1.20 -10.92
C MET A 34 -0.57 -1.60 -9.50
N ILE A 35 0.17 -1.12 -8.50
CA ILE A 35 -0.28 -1.20 -7.10
C ILE A 35 -1.35 -0.13 -6.92
N THR A 36 -2.50 -0.53 -6.37
CA THR A 36 -3.65 0.37 -6.15
C THR A 36 -3.97 0.56 -4.69
N HIS A 37 -3.69 -0.43 -3.86
CA HIS A 37 -3.97 -0.37 -2.45
C HIS A 37 -2.95 -1.18 -1.68
N VAL A 38 -2.86 -0.88 -0.40
CA VAL A 38 -2.00 -1.56 0.55
C VAL A 38 -2.70 -1.64 1.89
N ARG A 39 -2.57 -2.78 2.56
CA ARG A 39 -3.03 -3.01 3.91
C ARG A 39 -1.85 -3.56 4.70
N PRO A 40 -1.05 -2.70 5.32
CA PRO A 40 -0.11 -3.12 6.35
C PRO A 40 -0.89 -3.72 7.52
N ASN A 41 -0.29 -4.65 8.25
CA ASN A 41 -0.95 -5.15 9.47
C ASN A 41 -0.96 -4.08 10.58
N THR A 42 -1.85 -4.19 11.56
CA THR A 42 -1.85 -3.30 12.74
C THR A 42 -0.56 -3.47 13.56
N SER A 43 -0.09 -2.39 14.19
CA SER A 43 1.02 -2.48 15.15
C SER A 43 0.65 -3.46 16.27
N GLY A 44 1.57 -4.37 16.61
CA GLY A 44 1.33 -5.42 17.60
C GLY A 44 0.53 -6.62 17.09
N ALA A 45 0.34 -6.75 15.77
CA ALA A 45 -0.41 -7.86 15.19
C ALA A 45 0.13 -9.24 15.62
N ASP A 46 -0.62 -9.81 16.55
CA ASP A 46 -0.80 -11.19 16.95
C ASP A 46 0.43 -12.09 16.75
N VAL A 47 1.29 -12.10 17.76
CA VAL A 47 2.31 -13.14 17.92
C VAL A 47 1.81 -14.13 18.96
N SER A 48 1.75 -15.42 18.62
CA SER A 48 1.53 -16.49 19.59
C SER A 48 2.84 -17.25 19.78
N GLY A 49 3.51 -17.02 20.91
CA GLY A 49 4.87 -17.52 21.16
C GLY A 49 5.86 -16.96 20.13
N THR A 50 6.42 -17.82 19.28
CA THR A 50 7.33 -17.44 18.18
C THR A 50 6.64 -17.31 16.82
N ARG A 51 5.32 -17.60 16.74
CA ARG A 51 4.57 -17.64 15.49
C ARG A 51 3.86 -16.31 15.21
N GLN A 52 4.06 -15.77 14.03
CA GLN A 52 3.28 -14.64 13.50
C GLN A 52 1.90 -15.14 13.05
N LEU A 53 0.84 -14.48 13.52
CA LEU A 53 -0.54 -14.78 13.15
C LEU A 53 -1.02 -13.81 12.06
N ASN A 54 -2.11 -14.16 11.39
CA ASN A 54 -2.80 -13.32 10.41
C ASN A 54 -1.93 -12.70 9.27
N LEU A 55 -0.90 -13.41 8.82
CA LEU A 55 0.00 -12.97 7.73
C LEU A 55 -0.72 -12.62 6.41
N ASN A 56 -1.89 -13.22 6.16
CA ASN A 56 -2.67 -12.94 4.96
C ASN A 56 -3.64 -11.75 5.14
N GLY A 57 -3.79 -11.24 6.36
CA GLY A 57 -4.42 -9.93 6.63
C GLY A 57 -3.56 -8.76 6.17
N GLU A 58 -2.25 -8.98 6.02
CA GLU A 58 -1.34 -8.08 5.32
C GLU A 58 -1.32 -8.38 3.82
N TYR A 59 -1.62 -7.37 3.00
CA TYR A 59 -1.61 -7.51 1.55
C TYR A 59 -1.42 -6.17 0.84
N PHE A 60 -1.16 -6.24 -0.46
CA PHE A 60 -1.38 -5.13 -1.38
C PHE A 60 -2.18 -5.60 -2.59
N ILE A 61 -2.85 -4.68 -3.26
CA ILE A 61 -3.68 -4.98 -4.43
C ILE A 61 -2.95 -4.53 -5.69
N ILE A 62 -2.71 -5.47 -6.60
CA ILE A 62 -2.26 -5.18 -7.95
C ILE A 62 -3.43 -5.20 -8.94
N LYS A 63 -3.37 -4.34 -9.94
CA LYS A 63 -4.28 -4.32 -11.10
C LYS A 63 -3.48 -4.56 -12.37
N ASN A 64 -3.94 -5.47 -13.22
CA ASN A 64 -3.50 -5.52 -14.61
C ASN A 64 -4.18 -4.38 -15.38
N VAL A 65 -3.40 -3.37 -15.77
CA VAL A 65 -3.91 -2.18 -16.47
C VAL A 65 -3.95 -2.36 -17.99
N THR A 66 -3.57 -3.54 -18.49
CA THR A 66 -3.51 -3.83 -19.92
C THR A 66 -4.78 -4.56 -20.41
N ALA A 67 -4.93 -4.65 -21.73
CA ALA A 67 -5.99 -5.39 -22.40
C ALA A 67 -5.67 -6.89 -22.61
N ARG A 68 -4.57 -7.41 -22.05
CA ARG A 68 -4.16 -8.82 -22.19
C ARG A 68 -3.84 -9.44 -20.83
N THR A 69 -3.84 -10.77 -20.75
CA THR A 69 -3.37 -11.48 -19.55
C THR A 69 -1.89 -11.20 -19.30
N VAL A 70 -1.53 -10.98 -18.02
CA VAL A 70 -0.17 -10.73 -17.56
C VAL A 70 0.21 -11.77 -16.52
N ASN A 71 1.38 -12.39 -16.67
CA ASN A 71 1.93 -13.23 -15.62
C ASN A 71 2.59 -12.36 -14.55
N THR A 72 2.21 -12.53 -13.28
CA THR A 72 2.79 -11.79 -12.15
C THR A 72 4.19 -12.24 -11.78
N GLY A 73 4.64 -13.39 -12.29
CA GLY A 73 5.90 -14.02 -11.92
C GLY A 73 7.09 -13.10 -12.16
N GLY A 74 7.99 -13.05 -11.16
CA GLY A 74 9.25 -12.32 -11.26
C GLY A 74 9.15 -10.83 -10.93
N TYR A 75 7.97 -10.19 -10.98
CA TYR A 75 7.82 -8.81 -10.50
C TYR A 75 8.24 -8.71 -9.04
N VAL A 76 8.96 -7.64 -8.67
CA VAL A 76 9.57 -7.54 -7.35
C VAL A 76 8.85 -6.47 -6.53
N PRO A 77 8.15 -6.84 -5.44
CA PRO A 77 7.69 -5.89 -4.44
C PRO A 77 8.90 -5.43 -3.61
N ASP A 78 9.30 -4.19 -3.79
CA ASP A 78 10.45 -3.54 -3.15
C ASP A 78 9.93 -2.60 -2.06
N ILE A 79 10.20 -2.96 -0.81
CA ILE A 79 9.74 -2.21 0.36
C ILE A 79 10.88 -1.28 0.77
N THR A 80 10.63 0.01 0.81
CA THR A 80 11.73 1.00 0.83
C THR A 80 12.51 1.03 2.14
N SER A 81 11.97 0.43 3.21
CA SER A 81 12.61 0.29 4.51
C SER A 81 13.44 -0.98 4.69
N ASN A 82 13.22 -2.03 3.88
CA ASN A 82 13.86 -3.32 4.08
C ASN A 82 13.73 -4.23 2.84
N THR A 83 14.74 -5.06 2.62
CA THR A 83 14.73 -6.05 1.54
C THR A 83 14.16 -7.37 2.05
N TYR A 84 13.13 -7.88 1.38
CA TYR A 84 12.47 -9.14 1.75
C TYR A 84 12.77 -10.27 0.75
N GLY A 85 13.32 -9.94 -0.43
CA GLY A 85 14.06 -10.82 -1.31
C GLY A 85 13.21 -11.78 -2.16
N ARG A 86 11.88 -11.67 -2.11
CA ARG A 86 10.99 -12.56 -2.87
C ARG A 86 10.15 -11.79 -3.89
N ALA A 87 10.46 -12.06 -5.15
CA ALA A 87 9.60 -11.74 -6.28
C ALA A 87 8.22 -12.40 -6.14
N LEU A 88 7.25 -11.88 -6.87
CA LEU A 88 5.93 -12.48 -6.97
C LEU A 88 6.00 -13.86 -7.61
N PRO A 89 5.21 -14.83 -7.13
CA PRO A 89 5.06 -16.11 -7.80
C PRO A 89 4.30 -15.93 -9.14
N SER A 90 4.41 -16.94 -10.00
CA SER A 90 3.70 -16.96 -11.27
C SER A 90 2.19 -17.13 -11.07
N TYR A 91 1.43 -16.15 -11.57
CA TYR A 91 -0.02 -16.20 -11.65
C TYR A 91 -0.48 -15.42 -12.88
N ASN A 92 -1.39 -16.00 -13.68
CA ASN A 92 -1.90 -15.35 -14.88
C ASN A 92 -3.09 -14.46 -14.51
N LEU A 93 -2.85 -13.15 -14.39
CA LEU A 93 -3.86 -12.16 -14.07
C LEU A 93 -4.53 -11.65 -15.36
N PRO A 94 -5.84 -11.88 -15.56
CA PRO A 94 -6.54 -11.44 -16.77
C PRO A 94 -6.50 -9.92 -17.00
N ALA A 95 -6.82 -9.50 -18.21
CA ALA A 95 -6.95 -8.08 -18.56
C ALA A 95 -7.91 -7.36 -17.60
N GLY A 96 -7.50 -6.19 -17.09
CA GLY A 96 -8.32 -5.37 -16.18
C GLY A 96 -8.51 -5.93 -14.76
N ALA A 97 -8.15 -7.18 -14.50
CA ALA A 97 -8.40 -7.86 -13.24
C ALA A 97 -7.50 -7.34 -12.11
N LYS A 98 -7.96 -7.55 -10.87
CA LYS A 98 -7.24 -7.21 -9.64
C LYS A 98 -6.91 -8.46 -8.85
N ALA A 99 -5.77 -8.44 -8.18
CA ALA A 99 -5.36 -9.49 -7.25
C ALA A 99 -4.97 -8.93 -5.89
N TYR A 100 -5.45 -9.56 -4.83
CA TYR A 100 -4.84 -9.48 -3.52
C TYR A 100 -3.52 -10.23 -3.55
N VAL A 101 -2.44 -9.55 -3.22
CA VAL A 101 -1.13 -10.16 -3.00
C VAL A 101 -0.90 -10.24 -1.50
N HIS A 102 -1.22 -11.40 -0.94
CA HIS A 102 -1.06 -11.70 0.47
C HIS A 102 0.42 -11.95 0.82
N THR A 103 0.84 -11.47 1.98
CA THR A 103 2.22 -11.71 2.46
C THR A 103 2.47 -13.18 2.78
N GLY A 104 1.53 -13.84 3.46
CA GLY A 104 1.68 -15.21 3.93
C GLY A 104 1.61 -16.28 2.86
N SER A 105 1.55 -17.54 3.32
CA SER A 105 1.39 -18.73 2.47
C SER A 105 -0.09 -18.99 2.15
N GLY A 106 -0.32 -19.67 1.02
CA GLY A 106 -1.65 -20.08 0.55
C GLY A 106 -1.63 -20.54 -0.91
N THR A 107 -2.77 -21.00 -1.41
CA THR A 107 -2.91 -21.46 -2.80
C THR A 107 -3.48 -20.36 -3.67
N HIS A 108 -2.82 -20.04 -4.79
CA HIS A 108 -3.32 -19.01 -5.70
C HIS A 108 -4.64 -19.44 -6.33
N HIS A 109 -5.63 -18.57 -6.33
CA HIS A 109 -6.96 -18.90 -6.85
C HIS A 109 -7.72 -17.64 -7.25
N ARG A 110 -8.85 -17.85 -7.93
CA ARG A 110 -9.89 -16.84 -8.11
C ARG A 110 -11.06 -17.25 -7.23
N ASP A 111 -11.57 -16.31 -6.44
CA ASP A 111 -12.72 -16.56 -5.58
C ASP A 111 -14.05 -16.45 -6.37
N SER A 112 -15.16 -16.72 -5.68
CA SER A 112 -16.51 -16.65 -6.24
C SER A 112 -16.96 -15.22 -6.57
N ALA A 113 -16.39 -14.20 -5.90
CA ALA A 113 -16.61 -12.79 -6.19
C ALA A 113 -15.77 -12.27 -7.37
N GLY A 114 -14.91 -13.12 -7.93
CA GLY A 114 -14.05 -12.79 -9.06
C GLY A 114 -12.73 -12.10 -8.68
N TRP A 115 -12.40 -12.02 -7.39
CA TRP A 115 -11.10 -11.56 -6.93
C TRP A 115 -10.05 -12.64 -7.10
N HIS A 116 -8.86 -12.21 -7.49
CA HIS A 116 -7.71 -13.07 -7.60
C HIS A 116 -6.88 -12.98 -6.32
N HIS A 117 -6.33 -14.11 -5.88
CA HIS A 117 -5.51 -14.20 -4.67
C HIS A 117 -4.16 -14.80 -5.02
N VAL A 118 -3.10 -14.07 -4.69
CA VAL A 118 -1.69 -14.46 -4.88
C VAL A 118 -1.03 -14.44 -3.51
N TYR A 119 -0.25 -15.47 -3.19
CA TYR A 119 0.34 -15.67 -1.86
C TYR A 119 1.86 -15.67 -1.98
N ARG A 120 2.55 -14.80 -1.25
CA ARG A 120 4.01 -14.67 -1.37
C ARG A 120 4.77 -15.72 -0.57
N GLY A 121 4.15 -16.36 0.41
CA GLY A 121 4.77 -17.47 1.16
C GLY A 121 5.71 -17.03 2.27
N TYR A 122 5.59 -15.81 2.79
CA TYR A 122 6.35 -15.41 3.97
C TYR A 122 5.76 -16.02 5.25
N ALA A 123 6.62 -16.14 6.27
CA ALA A 123 6.24 -16.51 7.63
C ALA A 123 6.26 -15.31 8.60
N ARG A 124 6.36 -14.09 8.07
CA ARG A 124 6.41 -12.82 8.81
C ARG A 124 5.74 -11.69 8.03
N HIS A 125 5.26 -10.69 8.75
CA HIS A 125 4.82 -9.42 8.18
C HIS A 125 6.00 -8.67 7.54
N VAL A 126 5.73 -8.00 6.43
CA VAL A 126 6.76 -7.33 5.62
C VAL A 126 6.38 -5.90 5.26
N LEU A 127 5.09 -5.53 5.27
CA LEU A 127 4.69 -4.18 4.96
C LEU A 127 4.91 -3.26 6.17
N PRO A 128 5.49 -2.07 5.98
CA PRO A 128 5.77 -1.18 7.10
C PRO A 128 4.48 -0.64 7.71
N ASN A 129 4.42 -0.70 9.05
CA ASN A 129 3.29 -0.26 9.88
C ASN A 129 3.73 0.54 11.12
N ASP A 130 4.94 1.11 11.10
CA ASP A 130 5.61 1.75 12.24
C ASP A 130 5.21 3.23 12.46
N GLY A 131 4.13 3.69 11.83
CA GLY A 131 3.66 5.07 11.94
C GLY A 131 4.67 6.10 11.41
N ARG A 132 5.55 5.72 10.48
CA ARG A 132 6.49 6.63 9.80
C ARG A 132 6.13 6.74 8.33
N SER A 133 5.91 7.96 7.86
CA SER A 133 5.68 8.22 6.43
C SER A 133 6.97 8.06 5.62
N ARG A 134 6.90 7.45 4.44
CA ARG A 134 8.02 7.28 3.49
C ARG A 134 7.56 7.71 2.10
N ASN A 135 8.51 7.83 1.15
CA ASN A 135 8.18 8.16 -0.22
C ASN A 135 9.06 7.48 -1.28
N PRO A 136 8.55 6.48 -2.03
CA PRO A 136 7.40 5.63 -1.73
C PRO A 136 7.62 4.70 -0.53
N ASP A 137 6.56 4.07 -0.04
CA ASP A 137 6.63 3.01 0.97
C ASP A 137 6.83 1.62 0.31
N LEU A 138 6.17 1.38 -0.83
CA LEU A 138 6.30 0.17 -1.64
C LEU A 138 6.48 0.53 -3.11
N ARG A 139 7.26 -0.27 -3.84
CA ARG A 139 7.33 -0.24 -5.29
C ARG A 139 7.07 -1.64 -5.84
N LEU A 140 6.45 -1.71 -7.00
CA LEU A 140 6.52 -2.88 -7.86
C LEU A 140 7.57 -2.62 -8.93
N LYS A 141 8.56 -3.50 -9.03
CA LYS A 141 9.60 -3.46 -10.06
C LYS A 141 9.39 -4.55 -11.10
N THR A 142 9.94 -4.35 -12.29
CA THR A 142 9.92 -5.35 -13.37
C THR A 142 10.65 -6.63 -12.99
N PRO A 143 10.31 -7.76 -13.63
CA PRO A 143 11.08 -8.99 -13.50
C PRO A 143 12.58 -8.81 -13.72
N GLY A 144 13.39 -9.41 -12.85
CA GLY A 144 14.85 -9.33 -12.88
C GLY A 144 15.45 -8.09 -12.17
N SER A 145 14.61 -7.15 -11.72
CA SER A 145 15.09 -6.02 -10.93
C SER A 145 15.56 -6.47 -9.53
N PRO A 146 16.57 -5.82 -8.95
CA PRO A 146 17.00 -6.11 -7.57
C PRO A 146 15.99 -5.56 -6.54
N ASP A 147 15.78 -6.32 -5.46
CA ASP A 147 15.17 -5.84 -4.20
C ASP A 147 16.28 -5.20 -3.35
N ASN A 148 16.46 -3.90 -3.52
CA ASN A 148 17.61 -3.14 -2.98
C ASN A 148 17.21 -1.74 -2.52
N ASN A 149 15.91 -1.48 -2.38
CA ASN A 149 15.30 -0.24 -1.94
C ASN A 149 15.54 0.98 -2.87
N THR A 150 16.27 0.81 -3.99
CA THR A 150 16.44 1.86 -5.00
C THR A 150 15.25 1.91 -5.97
N SER A 151 15.05 3.02 -6.66
CA SER A 151 13.97 3.18 -7.63
C SER A 151 14.22 2.45 -8.96
N THR A 152 15.41 1.88 -9.19
CA THR A 152 15.76 1.21 -10.46
C THR A 152 14.78 0.08 -10.78
N GLY A 153 14.25 0.10 -12.02
CA GLY A 153 13.30 -0.91 -12.50
C GLY A 153 11.87 -0.78 -11.96
N SER A 154 11.58 0.26 -11.18
CA SER A 154 10.23 0.49 -10.62
C SER A 154 9.24 0.87 -11.70
N VAL A 155 8.08 0.21 -11.69
CA VAL A 155 6.96 0.46 -12.60
C VAL A 155 5.72 0.96 -11.91
N SER A 156 5.59 0.79 -10.59
CA SER A 156 4.45 1.32 -9.84
C SER A 156 4.87 1.63 -8.40
N PRO A 157 4.92 2.91 -8.00
CA PRO A 157 5.09 3.29 -6.60
C PRO A 157 3.75 3.29 -5.86
N CYS A 158 3.78 3.03 -4.56
CA CYS A 158 2.65 3.24 -3.66
C CYS A 158 3.13 3.95 -2.39
N ASN A 159 2.37 4.98 -2.02
CA ASN A 159 2.53 5.78 -0.81
C ASN A 159 1.26 5.63 0.01
N TRP A 160 1.37 5.26 1.27
CA TRP A 160 0.22 5.24 2.18
C TRP A 160 0.42 6.10 3.43
N ASN A 161 1.52 6.87 3.48
CA ASN A 161 1.83 7.80 4.55
C ASN A 161 1.88 7.08 5.91
N LEU A 162 1.12 7.58 6.89
CA LEU A 162 1.08 7.02 8.24
C LEU A 162 0.10 5.84 8.28
N ALA A 163 0.64 4.63 8.31
CA ALA A 163 -0.15 3.44 8.65
C ALA A 163 -0.59 3.53 10.12
N ALA A 164 -1.89 3.67 10.35
CA ALA A 164 -2.45 3.88 11.67
C ALA A 164 -3.00 2.59 12.32
N ASP A 165 -3.55 1.64 11.56
CA ASP A 165 -4.49 0.69 12.20
C ASP A 165 -4.99 -0.49 11.33
N GLY A 166 -4.15 -1.17 10.55
CA GLY A 166 -4.60 -2.36 9.80
C GLY A 166 -5.70 -2.06 8.76
N THR A 167 -5.86 -0.79 8.41
CA THR A 167 -6.77 -0.26 7.38
C THR A 167 -6.18 -0.46 5.99
N THR A 168 -7.04 -0.49 4.96
CA THR A 168 -6.60 -0.48 3.57
C THR A 168 -6.44 0.96 3.08
N TYR A 169 -5.25 1.32 2.66
CA TYR A 169 -4.91 2.63 2.12
C TYR A 169 -4.87 2.57 0.59
N ALA A 170 -5.38 3.61 -0.05
CA ALA A 170 -5.23 3.79 -1.49
C ALA A 170 -3.84 4.34 -1.81
N CYS A 171 -3.29 3.81 -2.90
CA CYS A 171 -2.38 4.53 -3.77
C CYS A 171 -3.31 5.15 -4.85
#